data_AF-A0A836TG49-F1
#
_entry.id   AF-A0A836TG49-F1
#
_cell.length_a   1.000
_cell.length_b   1.000
_cell.length_c   1.000
_cell.angle_alpha   90.00
_cell.angle_beta   90.00
_cell.angle_gamma   90.00
#
_symmetry.space_group_name_H-M   'P 1'
#
loop_
_entity.id
_entity.type
_entity.pdbx_description
1 polymer ?
#
loop_
_entity_poly.entity_id
_entity_poly.type
_entity_poly.pdbx_seq_one_letter_code
_entity_poly.pdbx_strand_id
1 'polypeptide(L)' 'MSNRTYKVQDLLHKEVAIMLIRDIQNPLISKSVTISGVRVSKDLKYSEIYFTTLNKNSLKIEKPRRSS' A
#
# COMPACT_ATOMS: atom_id res chain seq x y z
N MET A 1 -9.10 -13.74 18.40
CA MET A 1 -8.25 -13.54 17.20
C MET A 1 -6.82 -13.30 17.66
N SER A 2 -5.83 -14.02 17.11
CA SER A 2 -4.45 -14.05 17.65
C SER A 2 -3.74 -12.70 17.52
N ASN A 3 -3.35 -12.13 18.66
CA ASN A 3 -2.58 -10.88 18.80
C ASN A 3 -1.35 -10.78 17.85
N ARG A 4 -0.75 -11.93 17.49
CA ARG A 4 0.37 -12.02 16.53
C ARG A 4 0.02 -11.48 15.14
N THR A 5 -1.18 -11.75 14.63
CA THR A 5 -1.59 -11.31 13.28
C THR A 5 -1.76 -9.80 13.22
N TYR A 6 -2.31 -9.19 14.27
CA TYR A 6 -2.43 -7.73 14.39
C TYR A 6 -1.06 -7.05 14.44
N LYS A 7 -0.12 -7.61 15.19
CA LYS A 7 1.26 -7.09 15.21
C LYS A 7 1.93 -7.14 13.84
N VAL A 8 1.76 -8.24 13.11
CA VAL A 8 2.29 -8.36 11.74
C VAL A 8 1.64 -7.35 10.81
N GLN A 9 0.33 -7.14 10.95
CA GLN A 9 -0.40 -6.14 10.17
C GLN A 9 0.08 -4.72 10.44
N ASP A 10 0.29 -4.35 11.71
CA ASP A 10 0.81 -3.01 12.09
C ASP A 10 2.24 -2.78 11.59
N LEU A 11 3.10 -3.79 11.71
CA LEU A 11 4.47 -3.72 11.21
C LEU A 11 4.50 -3.57 9.69
N LEU A 12 3.71 -4.36 8.97
CA LEU A 12 3.56 -4.22 7.52
C LEU A 12 3.02 -2.86 7.13
N HIS A 13 1.99 -2.37 7.85
CA HIS A 13 1.42 -1.06 7.58
C HIS A 13 2.46 0.05 7.70
N LYS A 14 3.24 0.05 8.78
CA LYS A 14 4.27 1.06 9.02
C LYS A 14 5.39 0.99 7.99
N GLU A 15 5.89 -0.21 7.70
CA GLU A 15 7.01 -0.38 6.77
C GLU A 15 6.61 -0.01 5.35
N VAL A 16 5.45 -0.49 4.89
CA VAL A 16 4.93 -0.14 3.56
C VAL A 16 4.68 1.36 3.46
N ALA A 17 4.12 2.01 4.48
CA ALA A 17 3.89 3.46 4.46
C ALA A 17 5.21 4.24 4.33
N ILE A 18 6.23 3.85 5.10
CA ILE A 18 7.54 4.49 5.05
C ILE A 18 8.22 4.25 3.70
N MET A 19 8.17 3.03 3.19
CA MET A 19 8.72 2.66 1.88
C MET A 19 8.03 3.44 0.76
N LEU A 20 6.69 3.55 0.80
CA LEU A 20 5.92 4.31 -0.19
C LEU A 20 6.31 5.79 -0.21
N ILE A 21 6.49 6.40 0.97
CA ILE A 21 6.85 7.83 1.08
C ILE A 21 8.30 8.07 0.67
N ARG A 22 9.22 7.16 0.99
CA ARG A 22 10.66 7.33 0.72
C ARG A 22 11.04 6.98 -0.71
N ASP A 23 10.55 5.85 -1.22
CA ASP A 23 11.07 5.25 -2.45
C ASP A 23 10.25 5.62 -3.68
N ILE A 24 9.02 6.11 -3.53
CA ILE A 24 8.24 6.61 -4.68
C ILE A 24 8.77 7.98 -5.10
N GLN A 25 9.77 7.94 -5.97
CA GLN A 25 10.27 9.05 -6.77
C GLN A 25 9.39 9.26 -8.02
N ASN A 26 8.07 9.18 -7.88
CA ASN A 26 7.15 9.47 -8.97
C ASN A 26 6.45 10.81 -8.72
N PRO A 27 6.82 11.90 -9.42
CA PRO A 27 6.30 13.24 -9.16
C PRO A 27 4.77 13.38 -9.27
N LEU A 28 4.09 12.40 -9.88
CA LEU A 28 2.63 12.32 -9.95
C LEU A 28 1.99 11.80 -8.66
N ILE A 29 2.74 11.03 -7.88
CA ILE A 29 2.33 10.42 -6.61
C ILE A 29 2.96 11.18 -5.43
N SER A 30 4.20 11.70 -5.58
CA SER A 30 5.01 12.28 -4.51
C SER A 30 4.47 13.55 -3.83
N LYS A 31 3.46 14.25 -4.39
CA LYS A 31 2.96 15.50 -3.80
C LYS A 31 2.19 15.29 -2.50
N SER A 32 1.47 14.18 -2.38
CA SER A 32 0.76 13.81 -1.15
C SER A 32 0.17 12.40 -1.32
N VAL A 33 0.68 11.44 -0.56
CA VAL A 33 0.06 10.11 -0.43
C VAL A 33 -0.15 9.82 1.04
N THR A 34 -1.37 9.41 1.36
CA THR A 34 -1.75 8.97 2.70
C THR A 34 -2.23 7.53 2.60
N ILE A 35 -1.62 6.63 3.36
CA ILE A 35 -2.13 5.26 3.51
C ILE A 35 -3.37 5.33 4.40
N SER A 36 -4.52 4.90 3.87
CA SER A 36 -5.81 4.88 4.59
C SER A 36 -6.08 3.55 5.29
N GLY A 37 -5.44 2.47 4.84
CA GLY A 37 -5.52 1.18 5.53
C GLY A 37 -4.74 0.08 4.83
N VAL A 38 -4.40 -0.95 5.59
CA VAL A 38 -3.73 -2.16 5.09
C VAL A 38 -4.47 -3.38 5.61
N ARG A 39 -4.89 -4.26 4.70
CA ARG A 39 -5.58 -5.51 5.02
C ARG A 39 -4.73 -6.68 4.55
N VAL A 40 -4.34 -7.53 5.49
CA VAL A 40 -3.52 -8.71 5.20
C VAL A 40 -4.40 -9.95 5.26
N SER A 41 -4.20 -10.88 4.33
CA SER A 41 -4.90 -12.17 4.34
C SER A 41 -4.50 -13.00 5.56
N LYS A 42 -5.39 -13.89 6.01
CA LYS A 42 -5.17 -14.72 7.20
C LYS A 42 -3.97 -15.67 7.06
N ASP A 43 -3.63 -16.03 5.81
CA ASP A 43 -2.49 -16.84 5.43
C ASP A 43 -1.24 -16.01 5.06
N LEU A 44 -1.28 -14.68 5.23
CA LEU A 44 -0.19 -13.74 4.95
C LEU A 44 0.30 -13.71 3.49
N LYS A 45 -0.39 -14.39 2.57
CA LYS A 45 0.02 -14.47 1.16
C LYS A 45 -0.32 -13.23 0.35
N TYR A 46 -1.36 -12.50 0.75
CA TYR A 46 -1.84 -11.34 0.02
C TYR A 46 -2.07 -10.15 0.96
N SER A 47 -1.78 -8.95 0.45
CA SER A 47 -2.04 -7.70 1.14
C SER A 47 -2.74 -6.73 0.21
N GLU A 48 -3.77 -6.07 0.72
CA GLU A 48 -4.47 -4.97 0.08
C GLU A 48 -4.09 -3.69 0.80
N ILE A 49 -3.49 -2.75 0.07
CA ILE A 49 -3.05 -1.44 0.59
C ILE A 49 -3.93 -0.38 -0.04
N TYR A 50 -4.62 0.38 0.79
CA TYR A 50 -5.47 1.49 0.40
C TYR A 50 -4.73 2.79 0.65
N PHE A 51 -4.71 3.67 -0.36
CA PHE A 51 -4.08 4.98 -0.25
C PHE A 51 -4.93 6.05 -0.94
N THR A 52 -4.79 7.27 -0.46
CA THR A 52 -5.41 8.47 -1.01
C THR A 52 -4.33 9.42 -1.48
N THR A 53 -4.54 10.03 -2.64
CA THR A 53 -3.71 11.12 -3.15
C THR A 53 -4.57 12.31 -3.52
N LEU A 54 -4.07 13.53 -3.30
CA LEU A 54 -4.76 14.76 -3.71
C LEU A 54 -4.57 15.09 -5.20
N ASN A 55 -3.88 14.25 -5.98
CA ASN A 55 -3.69 14.49 -7.40
C ASN A 55 -4.94 14.07 -8.21
N LYS A 56 -5.51 15.00 -9.00
CA LYS A 56 -6.66 14.75 -9.90
C LYS A 56 -6.30 13.91 -11.13
N ASN A 57 -5.01 13.78 -11.47
CA ASN A 57 -4.56 12.91 -12.57
C ASN A 57 -4.45 11.47 -12.07
N SER A 58 -5.61 10.81 -12.00
CA SER A 58 -5.71 9.35 -11.84
C SER A 58 -5.24 8.67 -13.13
N LEU A 59 -3.93 8.67 -13.37
CA LEU A 59 -3.37 7.71 -14.31
C LEU A 59 -3.77 6.32 -13.80
N LYS A 60 -4.53 5.61 -14.64
CA LYS A 60 -4.91 4.23 -14.42
C LYS A 60 -3.65 3.47 -14.02
N ILE A 61 -3.61 3.00 -12.78
CA ILE A 61 -2.61 2.04 -12.34
C ILE A 61 -2.95 0.77 -13.12
N GLU A 62 -2.34 0.61 -14.30
CA GLU A 62 -2.49 -0.61 -15.08
C GLU A 62 -2.00 -1.76 -14.20
N LYS A 63 -2.92 -2.67 -13.86
CA LYS A 63 -2.55 -3.90 -13.18
C LYS A 63 -1.48 -4.57 -14.03
N PRO A 64 -0.34 -5.00 -13.44
CA PRO A 64 0.69 -5.66 -14.21
C PRO A 64 0.04 -6.81 -14.97
N ARG A 65 0.11 -6.73 -16.30
CA ARG A 65 -0.44 -7.71 -17.22
C ARG A 65 0.15 -9.06 -16.82
N ARG A 66 -0.62 -9.88 -16.11
CA ARG A 66 -0.23 -11.25 -15.79
C ARG A 66 -0.09 -11.95 -17.14
N SER A 67 1.14 -12.10 -17.61
CA SER A 67 1.47 -12.95 -18.74
C SER A 67 1.07 -14.37 -18.34
N SER A 68 0.00 -14.83 -18.99
CA SER A 68 -0.37 -16.24 -19.08
C SER A 68 0.65 -16.99 -19.93
#